data_AF-A0A835YJ99-F1
#
_entry.id   AF-A0A835YJ99-F1
#
_cell.length_a   1.000
_cell.length_b   1.000
_cell.length_c   1.000
_cell.angle_alpha   90.00
_cell.angle_beta   90.00
_cell.angle_gamma   90.00
#
_symmetry.space_group_name_H-M   'P 1'
#
loop_
_entity.id
_entity.type
_entity.pdbx_description
1 polymer ?
#
loop_
_entity_poly.entity_id
_entity_poly.type
_entity_poly.pdbx_seq_one_letter_code
_entity_poly.pdbx_strand_id
1 'polypeptide(L)'
;VLSGKYRGKAYDDSPASLPGVLQLWRFDQGGAEIAFHTGGSSAQGLTSAFRQFEDKVQLPIYIEIVDGAGGAVAAGAVAQKGMAVSMLSSGDWLRFTVDVSSDAVLIPTWQIATVPPAGTRSVNIRTKIVVDSGSEAKPCQLQGAGGLDLTTPGSAALASYVGGAITLAQGQKQVLTICMQDVTNFKIASITFNEVKTSVI
;
A
#
# COMPACT_ATOMS: atom_id res chain seq x y z
N VAL A 1 6.82 21.27 11.02
CA VAL A 1 5.38 21.45 11.31
C VAL A 1 4.63 20.95 10.09
N LEU A 2 3.85 19.87 10.21
CA LEU A 2 2.92 19.50 9.15
C LEU A 2 1.99 20.69 8.94
N SER A 3 2.09 21.35 7.79
CA SER A 3 1.18 22.41 7.42
C SER A 3 -0.20 21.81 7.12
N GLY A 4 -0.97 21.55 8.18
CA GLY A 4 -2.43 21.74 8.29
C GLY A 4 -3.37 21.18 7.23
N LYS A 5 -2.98 20.24 6.36
CA LYS A 5 -3.87 19.83 5.25
C LYS A 5 -4.27 18.36 5.21
N TYR A 6 -3.51 17.41 5.75
CA TYR A 6 -3.97 16.02 5.81
C TYR A 6 -4.85 15.80 7.04
N ARG A 7 -6.12 15.42 6.82
CA ARG A 7 -7.11 15.18 7.89
C ARG A 7 -7.17 13.74 8.39
N GLY A 8 -6.43 12.82 7.75
CA GLY A 8 -6.32 11.45 8.22
C GLY A 8 -5.36 11.33 9.42
N LYS A 9 -5.27 10.11 9.95
CA LYS A 9 -4.41 9.75 11.07
C LYS A 9 -3.81 8.37 10.87
N ALA A 10 -2.67 8.13 11.48
CA ALA A 10 -2.02 6.82 11.44
C ALA A 10 -2.95 5.71 11.92
N TYR A 11 -2.82 4.51 11.34
CA TYR A 11 -3.54 3.34 11.83
C TYR A 11 -3.21 3.07 13.31
N ASP A 12 -4.24 2.94 14.15
CA ASP A 12 -4.13 2.86 15.62
C ASP A 12 -3.32 4.00 16.25
N ASP A 13 -3.36 5.19 15.64
CA ASP A 13 -2.63 6.39 16.07
C ASP A 13 -1.11 6.19 16.19
N SER A 14 -0.57 5.19 15.47
CA SER A 14 0.85 4.80 15.48
C SER A 14 1.45 4.90 14.07
N PRO A 15 2.20 5.98 13.77
CA PRO A 15 2.92 6.10 12.50
C PRO A 15 3.87 4.93 12.28
N ALA A 16 4.03 4.51 11.03
CA ALA A 16 4.99 3.48 10.68
C ALA A 16 6.42 4.05 10.62
N SER A 17 7.38 3.39 11.25
CA SER A 17 8.78 3.82 11.19
C SER A 17 9.44 3.40 9.87
N LEU A 18 10.13 4.34 9.24
CA LEU A 18 10.99 4.12 8.08
C LEU A 18 12.44 4.50 8.43
N PRO A 19 13.44 3.68 8.04
CA PRO A 19 13.35 2.41 7.31
C PRO A 19 12.60 1.33 8.11
N GLY A 20 11.90 0.45 7.40
CA GLY A 20 10.99 -0.50 8.05
C GLY A 20 9.93 -1.07 7.11
N VAL A 21 8.89 -1.67 7.69
CA VAL A 21 7.83 -2.36 6.93
C VAL A 21 6.53 -1.58 7.01
N LEU A 22 6.00 -1.17 5.84
CA LEU A 22 4.62 -0.76 5.70
C LEU A 22 3.75 -1.99 5.42
N GLN A 23 2.87 -2.33 6.36
CA GLN A 23 1.79 -3.29 6.13
C GLN A 23 0.66 -2.58 5.43
N LEU A 24 0.28 -2.98 4.21
CA LEU A 24 -0.67 -2.17 3.42
C LEU A 24 -2.07 -2.14 3.99
N TRP A 25 -2.48 -3.18 4.70
CA TRP A 25 -3.77 -3.18 5.40
C TRP A 25 -3.83 -2.16 6.56
N ARG A 26 -2.68 -1.66 7.02
CA ARG A 26 -2.53 -0.59 8.02
C ARG A 26 -2.42 0.80 7.39
N PHE A 27 -3.02 1.02 6.22
CA PHE A 27 -3.18 2.38 5.74
C PHE A 27 -3.96 3.22 6.75
N ASP A 28 -3.76 4.53 6.68
CA ASP A 28 -4.29 5.49 7.62
C ASP A 28 -5.81 5.43 7.76
N GLN A 29 -6.29 5.94 8.88
CA GLN A 29 -7.70 6.17 9.13
C GLN A 29 -8.08 7.61 8.73
N GLY A 30 -9.29 7.82 8.24
CA GLY A 30 -9.79 9.13 7.82
C GLY A 30 -10.92 9.09 6.78
N GLY A 31 -11.22 7.91 6.23
CA GLY A 31 -12.28 7.74 5.24
C GLY A 31 -11.84 8.00 3.80
N ALA A 32 -12.80 7.80 2.88
CA ALA A 32 -12.59 7.94 1.45
C ALA A 32 -12.24 9.40 1.08
N GLU A 33 -11.42 9.56 0.05
CA GLU A 33 -10.81 10.82 -0.43
C GLU A 33 -9.91 11.52 0.59
N ILE A 34 -9.78 10.99 1.82
CA ILE A 34 -8.85 11.48 2.83
C ILE A 34 -7.70 10.51 2.95
N ALA A 35 -7.93 9.32 3.51
CA ALA A 35 -6.90 8.32 3.77
C ALA A 35 -6.76 7.28 2.65
N PHE A 36 -7.78 7.13 1.81
CA PHE A 36 -7.75 6.27 0.65
C PHE A 36 -8.69 6.77 -0.46
N HIS A 37 -8.48 6.31 -1.68
CA HIS A 37 -9.45 6.40 -2.78
C HIS A 37 -9.53 5.06 -3.48
N THR A 38 -10.75 4.73 -3.89
CA THR A 38 -10.99 3.63 -4.80
C THR A 38 -11.99 4.05 -5.87
N GLY A 39 -11.65 3.87 -7.14
CA GLY A 39 -12.56 4.09 -8.26
C GLY A 39 -13.48 2.91 -8.57
N GLY A 40 -13.25 1.75 -7.94
CA GLY A 40 -14.01 0.52 -8.18
C GLY A 40 -15.40 0.50 -7.54
N SER A 41 -16.33 -0.20 -8.18
CA SER A 41 -17.63 -0.56 -7.59
C SER A 41 -17.39 -1.51 -6.42
N SER A 42 -17.30 -0.95 -5.22
CA SER A 42 -17.41 -1.55 -3.88
C SER A 42 -17.31 -3.09 -3.74
N ALA A 43 -16.51 -3.54 -2.78
CA ALA A 43 -16.55 -4.87 -2.13
C ALA A 43 -17.90 -5.24 -1.44
N GLN A 44 -19.04 -4.72 -1.92
CA GLN A 44 -20.38 -4.99 -1.43
C GLN A 44 -20.65 -6.50 -1.42
N GLY A 45 -21.13 -7.01 -0.28
CA GLY A 45 -21.46 -8.43 -0.09
C GLY A 45 -20.35 -9.31 0.50
N LEU A 46 -19.14 -8.79 0.73
CA LEU A 46 -18.06 -9.56 1.37
C LEU A 46 -18.12 -9.43 2.91
N THR A 47 -18.56 -10.50 3.58
CA THR A 47 -18.83 -10.51 5.04
C THR A 47 -17.63 -10.94 5.90
N SER A 48 -16.46 -11.21 5.30
CA SER A 48 -15.26 -11.71 5.99
C SER A 48 -14.00 -10.86 5.81
N ALA A 49 -14.07 -9.52 5.72
CA ALA A 49 -12.87 -8.67 5.64
C ALA A 49 -12.48 -8.13 7.02
N PHE A 50 -11.17 -8.02 7.30
CA PHE A 50 -10.64 -7.63 8.62
C PHE A 50 -10.88 -6.15 8.98
N ARG A 51 -11.15 -5.31 7.98
CA ARG A 51 -11.55 -3.92 8.17
C ARG A 51 -12.55 -3.61 7.07
N GLN A 52 -13.80 -3.95 7.34
CA GLN A 52 -14.91 -3.75 6.40
C GLN A 52 -15.49 -2.36 6.45
N PHE A 53 -15.29 -1.64 7.54
CA PHE A 53 -15.91 -0.36 7.77
C PHE A 53 -14.89 0.64 8.25
N GLU A 54 -15.04 1.85 7.77
CA GLU A 54 -14.43 3.03 8.33
C GLU A 54 -15.51 4.10 8.46
N ASP A 55 -15.63 4.70 9.65
CA ASP A 55 -16.71 5.64 9.98
C ASP A 55 -18.12 5.11 9.61
N LYS A 56 -18.37 3.82 9.87
CA LYS A 56 -19.61 3.09 9.52
C LYS A 56 -19.92 3.00 8.02
N VAL A 57 -19.02 3.46 7.15
CA VAL A 57 -19.09 3.29 5.70
C VAL A 57 -18.34 2.03 5.32
N GLN A 58 -18.96 1.15 4.52
CA GLN A 58 -18.28 -0.06 4.06
C GLN A 58 -17.11 0.33 3.15
N LEU A 59 -15.93 -0.22 3.46
CA LEU A 59 -14.74 -0.05 2.66
C LEU A 59 -14.91 -0.76 1.31
N PRO A 60 -14.66 -0.07 0.19
CA PRO A 60 -14.75 -0.64 -1.16
C PRO A 60 -13.56 -1.56 -1.52
N ILE A 61 -12.52 -1.61 -0.68
CA ILE A 61 -11.38 -2.53 -0.78
C ILE A 61 -11.65 -3.84 -0.03
N TYR A 62 -10.96 -4.90 -0.43
CA TYR A 62 -10.97 -6.16 0.30
C TYR A 62 -9.64 -6.36 1.04
N ILE A 63 -9.71 -6.50 2.36
CA ILE A 63 -8.57 -6.84 3.20
C ILE A 63 -8.74 -8.28 3.64
N GLU A 64 -7.83 -9.12 3.18
CA GLU A 64 -7.90 -10.57 3.33
C GLU A 64 -6.66 -11.11 4.02
N ILE A 65 -6.83 -12.26 4.67
CA ILE A 65 -5.71 -13.07 5.11
C ILE A 65 -5.18 -13.79 3.86
N VAL A 66 -3.88 -13.75 3.72
CA VAL A 66 -3.09 -14.31 2.63
C VAL A 66 -2.14 -15.30 3.27
N ASP A 67 -2.32 -16.59 2.97
CA ASP A 67 -1.37 -17.61 3.38
C ASP A 67 -0.06 -17.52 2.58
N GLY A 68 0.93 -18.36 2.89
CA GLY A 68 2.19 -18.40 2.14
C GLY A 68 2.02 -18.73 0.64
N ALA A 69 0.87 -19.29 0.25
CA ALA A 69 0.49 -19.57 -1.13
C ALA A 69 -0.35 -18.45 -1.78
N GLY A 70 -0.58 -17.37 -1.03
CA GLY A 70 -1.34 -16.16 -1.33
C GLY A 70 -2.80 -16.33 -1.76
N GLY A 71 -3.37 -17.47 -1.40
CA GLY A 71 -4.81 -17.72 -1.44
C GLY A 71 -5.55 -16.86 -0.40
N ALA A 72 -6.77 -16.45 -0.75
CA ALA A 72 -7.68 -15.85 0.23
C ALA A 72 -8.04 -16.92 1.27
N VAL A 73 -7.70 -16.71 2.54
CA VAL A 73 -8.18 -17.56 3.64
C VAL A 73 -9.37 -16.89 4.31
N ALA A 74 -10.38 -17.69 4.69
CA ALA A 74 -11.58 -17.19 5.36
C ALA A 74 -11.21 -16.40 6.64
N ALA A 75 -11.87 -15.26 6.87
CA ALA A 75 -11.63 -14.50 8.11
C ALA A 75 -12.07 -15.32 9.32
N GLY A 76 -11.10 -15.56 10.20
CA GLY A 76 -11.23 -16.43 11.37
C GLY A 76 -9.88 -16.94 11.85
N ALA A 77 -8.87 -17.00 10.96
CA ALA A 77 -7.49 -17.36 11.30
C ALA A 77 -6.61 -16.12 11.51
N VAL A 78 -6.87 -15.30 12.53
CA VAL A 78 -6.13 -14.04 12.73
C VAL A 78 -4.80 -14.30 13.44
N ALA A 79 -3.75 -14.54 12.66
CA ALA A 79 -2.44 -13.98 12.96
C ALA A 79 -2.27 -12.76 12.05
N GLN A 80 -1.98 -11.58 12.60
CA GLN A 80 -1.76 -10.33 11.84
C GLN A 80 -0.67 -10.43 10.75
N LYS A 81 0.08 -11.54 10.73
CA LYS A 81 1.11 -11.87 9.75
C LYS A 81 0.47 -12.60 8.57
N GLY A 82 0.55 -12.00 7.38
CA GLY A 82 -0.04 -12.56 6.16
C GLY A 82 -1.39 -11.95 5.84
N MET A 83 -1.46 -10.62 5.80
CA MET A 83 -2.66 -9.91 5.34
C MET A 83 -2.31 -9.10 4.10
N ALA A 84 -3.21 -9.03 3.13
CA ALA A 84 -3.04 -8.22 1.94
C ALA A 84 -4.28 -7.40 1.60
N VAL A 85 -4.05 -6.32 0.87
CA VAL A 85 -5.09 -5.50 0.26
C VAL A 85 -5.26 -5.94 -1.19
N SER A 86 -6.51 -6.17 -1.59
CA SER A 86 -6.90 -6.53 -2.95
C SER A 86 -8.10 -5.70 -3.43
N MET A 87 -8.55 -5.98 -4.67
CA MET A 87 -9.54 -5.18 -5.40
C MET A 87 -9.09 -3.74 -5.69
N LEU A 88 -7.77 -3.54 -5.79
CA LEU A 88 -7.16 -2.28 -6.19
C LEU A 88 -7.20 -2.14 -7.71
N SER A 89 -7.58 -0.95 -8.17
CA SER A 89 -7.69 -0.57 -9.58
C SER A 89 -6.74 0.59 -9.92
N SER A 90 -6.52 0.82 -11.22
CA SER A 90 -5.78 2.00 -11.67
C SER A 90 -6.48 3.27 -11.20
N GLY A 91 -5.72 4.18 -10.58
CA GLY A 91 -6.25 5.40 -9.96
C GLY A 91 -6.45 5.29 -8.45
N ASP A 92 -6.54 4.09 -7.89
CA ASP A 92 -6.69 3.87 -6.45
C ASP A 92 -5.44 4.30 -5.69
N TRP A 93 -5.63 4.70 -4.43
CA TRP A 93 -4.52 5.05 -3.56
C TRP A 93 -4.80 4.85 -2.08
N LEU A 94 -3.71 4.64 -1.34
CA LEU A 94 -3.69 4.44 0.10
C LEU A 94 -2.64 5.35 0.73
N ARG A 95 -2.98 6.04 1.83
CA ARG A 95 -2.06 6.89 2.59
C ARG A 95 -1.52 6.23 3.84
N PHE A 96 -0.29 6.59 4.17
CA PHE A 96 0.42 6.12 5.35
C PHE A 96 1.10 7.30 6.03
N THR A 97 0.80 7.50 7.31
CA THR A 97 1.56 8.39 8.17
C THR A 97 2.80 7.64 8.65
N VAL A 98 3.97 8.23 8.40
CA VAL A 98 5.27 7.60 8.67
C VAL A 98 6.19 8.53 9.47
N ASP A 99 7.05 7.91 10.26
CA ASP A 99 8.16 8.56 10.95
C ASP A 99 9.47 8.13 10.28
N VAL A 100 10.19 9.07 9.68
CA VAL A 100 11.46 8.83 9.01
C VAL A 100 12.59 9.20 9.97
N SER A 101 13.40 8.21 10.35
CA SER A 101 14.42 8.37 11.41
C SER A 101 15.57 9.30 11.02
N SER A 102 15.92 9.34 9.73
CA SER A 102 17.06 10.07 9.16
C SER A 102 16.85 10.33 7.68
N ASP A 103 17.51 11.36 7.14
CA ASP A 103 17.59 11.56 5.69
C ASP A 103 18.20 10.31 5.05
N ALA A 104 17.48 9.67 4.13
CA ALA A 104 17.91 8.40 3.54
C ALA A 104 17.41 8.19 2.11
N VAL A 105 18.22 7.48 1.33
CA VAL A 105 17.77 6.83 0.10
C VAL A 105 17.32 5.42 0.46
N LEU A 106 16.04 5.14 0.25
CA LEU A 106 15.42 3.85 0.54
C LEU A 106 15.10 3.10 -0.75
N ILE A 107 15.23 1.78 -0.70
CA ILE A 107 14.76 0.88 -1.75
C ILE A 107 13.57 0.10 -1.19
N PRO A 108 12.35 0.31 -1.74
CA PRO A 108 11.17 -0.45 -1.36
C PRO A 108 11.16 -1.84 -2.01
N THR A 109 10.94 -2.86 -1.18
CA THR A 109 10.70 -4.24 -1.60
C THR A 109 9.24 -4.59 -1.34
N TRP A 110 8.50 -4.83 -2.41
CA TRP A 110 7.07 -5.10 -2.42
C TRP A 110 6.80 -6.60 -2.25
N GLN A 111 5.88 -6.97 -1.35
CA GLN A 111 5.35 -8.32 -1.24
C GLN A 111 4.00 -8.39 -1.96
N ILE A 112 3.99 -9.01 -3.14
CA ILE A 112 2.84 -9.03 -4.04
C ILE A 112 2.47 -10.48 -4.37
N ALA A 113 1.17 -10.77 -4.32
CA ALA A 113 0.58 -11.94 -4.94
C ALA A 113 -0.21 -11.47 -6.16
N THR A 114 -0.14 -12.20 -7.26
CA THR A 114 -0.93 -11.90 -8.46
C THR A 114 -2.00 -12.97 -8.60
N VAL A 115 -3.27 -12.59 -8.65
CA VAL A 115 -4.37 -13.55 -8.78
C VAL A 115 -4.88 -13.44 -10.21
N PRO A 116 -4.19 -14.06 -11.20
CA PRO A 116 -4.61 -13.94 -12.58
C PRO A 116 -6.04 -14.48 -12.74
N PRO A 117 -6.92 -13.78 -13.46
CA PRO A 117 -8.11 -14.40 -14.01
C PRO A 117 -7.73 -15.61 -14.85
N ALA A 118 -8.61 -16.61 -14.92
CA ALA A 118 -8.41 -17.77 -15.78
C ALA A 118 -8.00 -17.34 -17.20
N GLY A 119 -6.88 -17.85 -17.69
CA GLY A 119 -6.33 -17.52 -19.02
C GLY A 119 -5.37 -16.32 -19.08
N THR A 120 -5.17 -15.57 -18.00
CA THR A 120 -4.21 -14.47 -17.96
C THR A 120 -2.80 -14.99 -17.70
N ARG A 121 -1.89 -14.77 -18.66
CA ARG A 121 -0.49 -15.25 -18.57
C ARG A 121 0.45 -14.27 -17.87
N SER A 122 0.09 -13.00 -17.79
CA SER A 122 0.92 -11.96 -17.16
C SER A 122 0.07 -10.86 -16.56
N VAL A 123 0.56 -10.31 -15.45
CA VAL A 123 -0.04 -9.21 -14.71
C VAL A 123 0.90 -8.02 -14.79
N ASN A 124 0.33 -6.84 -15.07
CA ASN A 124 1.03 -5.57 -15.01
C ASN A 124 0.70 -4.90 -13.68
N ILE A 125 1.75 -4.45 -12.98
CA ILE A 125 1.66 -3.67 -11.77
C ILE A 125 2.54 -2.46 -11.96
N ARG A 126 1.91 -1.28 -12.03
CA ARG A 126 2.62 -0.03 -11.87
C ARG A 126 2.16 0.65 -10.59
N THR A 127 3.11 1.05 -9.77
CA THR A 127 2.85 1.83 -8.56
C THR A 127 3.80 3.01 -8.51
N LYS A 128 3.43 4.02 -7.73
CA LYS A 128 4.35 5.08 -7.35
C LYS A 128 4.12 5.49 -5.90
N ILE A 129 5.18 5.99 -5.28
CA ILE A 129 5.15 6.53 -3.93
C ILE A 129 5.28 8.04 -4.05
N VAL A 130 4.28 8.74 -3.54
CA VAL A 130 4.27 10.20 -3.49
C VAL A 130 4.46 10.62 -2.04
N VAL A 131 5.47 11.44 -1.78
CA VAL A 131 5.60 12.10 -0.48
C VAL A 131 4.65 13.29 -0.50
N ASP A 132 3.54 13.20 0.22
CA ASP A 132 2.51 14.22 0.20
C ASP A 132 2.99 15.46 0.98
N SER A 133 3.06 16.59 0.28
CA SER A 133 3.27 17.92 0.89
C SER A 133 1.97 18.49 1.51
N GLY A 134 0.95 17.65 1.66
CA GLY A 134 -0.36 18.01 2.21
C GLY A 134 -1.43 18.37 1.18
N SER A 135 -1.37 17.95 -0.08
CA SER A 135 -2.54 18.11 -0.96
C SER A 135 -3.49 16.93 -0.78
N GLU A 136 -4.68 17.14 -0.21
CA GLU A 136 -5.68 16.06 -0.11
C GLU A 136 -6.23 15.63 -1.48
N ALA A 137 -6.20 16.52 -2.49
CA ALA A 137 -6.75 16.24 -3.80
C ALA A 137 -5.71 15.56 -4.73
N LYS A 138 -6.13 14.43 -5.32
CA LYS A 138 -5.48 13.72 -6.44
C LYS A 138 -3.95 13.51 -6.31
N PRO A 139 -3.48 12.89 -5.21
CA PRO A 139 -2.04 12.68 -4.99
C PRO A 139 -1.38 11.89 -6.13
N CYS A 140 -2.13 11.00 -6.78
CA CYS A 140 -1.62 10.18 -7.88
C CYS A 140 -1.49 10.89 -9.22
N GLN A 141 -1.71 12.20 -9.29
CA GLN A 141 -1.33 13.02 -10.45
C GLN A 141 0.05 13.67 -10.27
N LEU A 142 0.60 13.67 -9.05
CA LEU A 142 1.93 14.20 -8.76
C LEU A 142 3.02 13.24 -9.25
N GLN A 143 4.22 13.77 -9.52
CA GLN A 143 5.39 12.92 -9.79
C GLN A 143 5.71 12.13 -8.52
N GLY A 144 5.84 10.82 -8.66
CA GLY A 144 6.22 9.92 -7.57
C GLY A 144 7.58 9.28 -7.85
N ALA A 145 8.18 8.73 -6.80
CA ALA A 145 9.38 7.92 -6.84
C ALA A 145 9.09 6.57 -6.15
N GLY A 146 10.08 5.70 -5.95
CA GLY A 146 9.87 4.50 -5.14
C GLY A 146 8.95 3.43 -5.76
N GLY A 147 8.46 3.68 -6.97
CA GLY A 147 7.43 2.88 -7.61
C GLY A 147 7.92 1.51 -8.09
N LEU A 148 6.98 0.60 -8.30
CA LEU A 148 7.22 -0.66 -9.01
C LEU A 148 6.68 -0.51 -10.44
N ASP A 149 7.43 -0.95 -11.45
CA ASP A 149 6.90 -1.18 -12.79
C ASP A 149 7.28 -2.62 -13.17
N LEU A 150 6.27 -3.50 -13.22
CA LEU A 150 6.46 -4.92 -13.30
C LEU A 150 5.43 -5.55 -14.24
N THR A 151 5.94 -6.35 -15.18
CA THR A 151 5.17 -7.38 -15.88
C THR A 151 5.65 -8.74 -15.43
N THR A 152 4.80 -9.53 -14.78
CA THR A 152 5.17 -10.84 -14.21
C THR A 152 4.11 -11.90 -14.51
N PRO A 153 4.46 -13.19 -14.61
CA PRO A 153 3.45 -14.25 -14.67
C PRO A 153 2.51 -14.20 -13.47
N GLY A 154 1.24 -14.54 -13.69
CA GLY A 154 0.29 -14.65 -12.61
C GLY A 154 0.66 -15.80 -11.66
N SER A 155 0.79 -15.50 -10.38
CA SER A 155 1.16 -16.41 -9.29
C SER A 155 0.40 -16.03 -8.03
N ALA A 156 -0.44 -16.94 -7.56
CA ALA A 156 -1.19 -16.74 -6.32
C ALA A 156 -0.26 -16.57 -5.11
N ALA A 157 0.98 -17.08 -5.14
CA ALA A 157 1.93 -16.95 -4.04
C ALA A 157 2.51 -15.53 -3.92
N LEU A 158 2.78 -15.11 -2.68
CA LEU A 158 3.52 -13.87 -2.41
C LEU A 158 4.95 -13.99 -2.92
N ALA A 159 5.36 -13.01 -3.72
CA ALA A 159 6.71 -12.85 -4.21
C ALA A 159 7.25 -11.45 -3.90
N SER A 160 8.58 -11.35 -3.83
CA SER A 160 9.30 -10.12 -3.52
C SER A 160 9.72 -9.42 -4.80
N TYR A 161 9.39 -8.14 -4.94
CA TYR A 161 9.78 -7.32 -6.08
C TYR A 161 10.42 -6.01 -5.61
N VAL A 162 11.53 -5.63 -6.23
CA VAL A 162 12.27 -4.42 -5.86
C VAL A 162 11.76 -3.26 -6.71
N GLY A 163 11.33 -2.18 -6.05
CA GLY A 163 10.94 -0.93 -6.70
C GLY A 163 12.14 -0.01 -6.94
N GLY A 164 11.87 1.13 -7.59
CA GLY A 164 12.85 2.21 -7.71
C GLY A 164 13.24 2.81 -6.36
N ALA A 165 14.38 3.48 -6.28
CA ALA A 165 14.77 4.18 -5.05
C ALA A 165 13.86 5.38 -4.77
N ILE A 166 13.78 5.77 -3.49
CA ILE A 166 13.11 6.99 -3.03
C ILE A 166 13.98 7.68 -1.98
N THR A 167 14.12 9.01 -2.09
CA THR A 167 14.76 9.83 -1.07
C THR A 167 13.70 10.37 -0.13
N LEU A 168 13.85 10.11 1.17
CA LEU A 168 13.02 10.67 2.22
C LEU A 168 13.88 11.53 3.13
N ALA A 169 13.37 12.72 3.48
CA ALA A 169 13.99 13.54 4.51
C ALA A 169 13.58 13.02 5.90
N GLN A 170 14.40 13.26 6.92
CA GLN A 170 14.07 13.04 8.30
C GLN A 170 12.82 13.85 8.65
N GLY A 171 11.88 13.22 9.34
CA GLY A 171 10.69 13.91 9.76
C GLY A 171 9.66 12.99 10.37
N GLN A 172 8.92 13.52 11.34
CA GLN A 172 7.84 12.82 12.01
C GLN A 172 6.52 13.11 11.30
N LYS A 173 5.65 12.10 11.22
CA LYS A 173 4.30 12.14 10.66
C LYS A 173 4.23 12.62 9.21
N GLN A 174 5.23 12.29 8.40
CA GLN A 174 5.16 12.49 6.96
C GLN A 174 4.06 11.61 6.36
N VAL A 175 3.46 12.03 5.25
CA VAL A 175 2.43 11.24 4.58
C VAL A 175 3.01 10.67 3.30
N LEU A 176 3.02 9.35 3.17
CA LEU A 176 3.29 8.66 1.92
C LEU A 176 1.98 8.19 1.31
N THR A 177 1.78 8.50 0.04
CA THR A 177 0.69 7.95 -0.75
C THR A 177 1.23 6.88 -1.69
N ILE A 178 0.68 5.68 -1.56
CA ILE A 178 0.90 4.58 -2.51
C ILE A 178 -0.18 4.65 -3.57
N CYS A 179 0.24 4.97 -4.79
CA CYS A 179 -0.64 5.13 -5.94
C CYS A 179 -0.59 3.92 -6.85
N MET A 180 -1.77 3.44 -7.25
CA MET A 180 -1.93 2.34 -8.19
C MET A 180 -2.09 2.91 -9.61
N GLN A 181 -1.33 2.37 -10.56
CA GLN A 181 -1.35 2.78 -11.96
C GLN A 181 -1.33 1.53 -12.84
N ASP A 182 -2.17 1.48 -13.88
CA ASP A 182 -2.13 0.41 -14.88
C ASP A 182 -2.11 -1.01 -14.29
N VAL A 183 -2.80 -1.19 -13.16
CA VAL A 183 -2.78 -2.44 -12.38
C VAL A 183 -3.91 -3.36 -12.78
N THR A 184 -3.67 -4.67 -12.72
CA THR A 184 -4.73 -5.68 -12.86
C THR A 184 -4.53 -6.82 -11.86
N ASN A 185 -5.59 -7.23 -11.16
CA ASN A 185 -5.68 -8.51 -10.43
C ASN A 185 -4.46 -8.92 -9.59
N PHE A 186 -4.14 -8.10 -8.61
CA PHE A 186 -3.03 -8.32 -7.68
C PHE A 186 -3.46 -8.00 -6.26
N LYS A 187 -2.68 -8.49 -5.31
CA LYS A 187 -2.78 -8.21 -3.89
C LYS A 187 -1.43 -7.72 -3.43
N ILE A 188 -1.42 -6.74 -2.54
CA ILE A 188 -0.18 -6.28 -1.92
C ILE A 188 -0.27 -6.48 -0.41
N ALA A 189 0.70 -7.19 0.16
CA ALA A 189 0.78 -7.44 1.58
C ALA A 189 1.53 -6.33 2.30
N SER A 190 2.76 -6.07 1.86
CA SER A 190 3.64 -5.09 2.51
C SER A 190 4.65 -4.48 1.54
N ILE A 191 5.26 -3.39 1.99
CA ILE A 191 6.44 -2.77 1.37
C ILE A 191 7.50 -2.63 2.45
N THR A 192 8.66 -3.24 2.26
CA THR A 192 9.82 -3.09 3.14
C THR A 192 10.76 -2.05 2.57
N PHE A 193 10.97 -0.95 3.26
CA PHE A 193 11.93 0.08 2.88
C PHE A 193 13.27 -0.21 3.54
N ASN A 194 14.27 -0.51 2.72
CA ASN A 194 15.63 -0.75 3.16
C ASN A 194 16.50 0.46 2.83
N GLU A 195 17.36 0.89 3.74
CA GLU A 195 18.37 1.90 3.40
C GLU A 195 19.36 1.36 2.39
N VAL A 196 19.71 2.20 1.43
CA VAL A 196 20.92 2.00 0.65
C VAL A 196 22.09 2.27 1.57
N LYS A 197 22.72 1.21 2.08
CA LYS A 197 24.03 1.33 2.72
C LYS A 197 25.03 1.73 1.64
N THR A 198 25.39 3.01 1.59
CA THR A 198 26.64 3.40 0.94
C THR A 198 27.77 2.81 1.77
N SER A 199 28.33 1.69 1.32
CA SER A 199 29.63 1.25 1.81
C SER A 199 30.61 2.38 1.52
N VAL A 200 31.09 3.04 2.58
CA VAL A 200 32.27 3.89 2.49
C VAL A 200 33.42 2.94 2.19
N ILE A 201 33.95 3.02 0.97
CA ILE A 201 35.17 2.33 0.55
C ILE A 201 36.37 3.09 1.13
#